data_AF-A0A955LC85-F1
#
_entry.id   AF-A0A955LC85-F1
#
_cell.length_a   1.000
_cell.length_b   1.000
_cell.length_c   1.000
_cell.angle_alpha   90.00
_cell.angle_beta   90.00
_cell.angle_gamma   90.00
#
_symmetry.space_group_name_H-M   'P 1'
#
loop_
_entity.id
_entity.type
_entity.pdbx_description
1 polymer ?
#
loop_
_entity_poly.entity_id
_entity_poly.type
_entity_poly.pdbx_seq_one_letter_code
_entity_poly.pdbx_strand_id
1 'polypeptide(L)'
;MAPSRTIGIDVRHLLTPAPSGVGLSTRALLDALIQEADERTISFRLFANAAGVSEPLPEAWRQKQNVEVVNPRVPNRLLNAGVFALGRPYLDTLLDGVDVVWSPNVLF
;
A
#
# COMPACT_ATOMS: atom_id res chain seq x y z
N MET A 1 -0.21 27.12 3.36
CA MET A 1 -0.40 25.70 3.69
C MET A 1 0.68 24.91 2.98
N ALA A 2 1.40 24.03 3.68
CA ALA A 2 2.30 23.09 3.01
C ALA A 2 1.47 22.15 2.12
N PRO A 3 1.96 21.73 0.94
CA PRO A 3 1.27 20.73 0.14
C PRO A 3 1.16 19.41 0.93
N SER A 4 -0.01 18.77 0.88
CA SER A 4 -0.19 17.43 1.42
C SER A 4 0.68 16.45 0.64
N ARG A 5 1.45 15.61 1.33
CA ARG A 5 2.28 14.57 0.74
C ARG A 5 1.57 13.24 0.77
N THR A 6 1.57 12.53 -0.34
CA THR A 6 0.96 11.21 -0.45
C THR A 6 2.03 10.13 -0.45
N ILE A 7 1.93 9.19 0.50
CA ILE A 7 2.82 8.03 0.62
C ILE A 7 2.05 6.81 0.11
N GLY A 8 2.52 6.22 -0.97
CA GLY A 8 2.04 4.95 -1.49
C GLY A 8 2.72 3.78 -0.79
N ILE A 9 1.93 2.83 -0.27
CA ILE A 9 2.46 1.72 0.53
C ILE A 9 1.95 0.40 -0.02
N ASP A 10 2.87 -0.50 -0.35
CA ASP A 10 2.52 -1.89 -0.71
C ASP A 10 2.14 -2.68 0.55
N VAL A 11 0.87 -3.06 0.66
CA VAL A 11 0.33 -3.80 1.82
C VAL A 11 -0.16 -5.19 1.44
N ARG A 12 0.18 -5.68 0.24
CA ARG A 12 -0.29 -6.99 -0.24
C ARG A 12 0.11 -8.14 0.68
N HIS A 13 1.30 -8.09 1.27
CA HIS A 13 1.78 -9.09 2.22
C HIS A 13 1.00 -9.09 3.55
N LEU A 14 0.22 -8.04 3.84
CA LEU A 14 -0.66 -7.98 5.01
C LEU A 14 -2.00 -8.69 4.80
N LEU A 15 -2.34 -9.01 3.55
CA LEU A 15 -3.63 -9.63 3.20
C LEU A 15 -3.62 -11.15 3.37
N THR A 16 -2.50 -11.72 3.81
CA THR A 16 -2.37 -13.17 4.07
C THR A 16 -2.96 -13.54 5.44
N PRO A 17 -3.56 -14.73 5.60
CA PRO A 17 -4.20 -15.15 6.87
C PRO A 17 -3.27 -15.22 8.09
N ALA A 18 -1.96 -15.39 7.89
CA ALA A 18 -0.99 -15.53 8.96
C ALA A 18 0.25 -14.67 8.68
N PRO A 19 0.16 -13.33 8.86
CA PRO A 19 1.31 -12.46 8.66
C PRO A 19 2.41 -12.82 9.66
N SER A 20 3.64 -12.92 9.17
CA SER A 20 4.83 -13.18 10.00
C SER A 20 6.00 -12.29 9.59
N GLY A 21 6.98 -12.13 10.46
CA GLY A 21 8.18 -11.32 10.22
C GLY A 21 7.82 -9.91 9.75
N VAL A 22 8.14 -9.63 8.48
CA VAL A 22 7.86 -8.36 7.80
C VAL A 22 6.39 -7.95 7.92
N GLY A 23 5.44 -8.88 7.83
CA GLY A 23 4.01 -8.55 7.93
C GLY A 23 3.62 -7.94 9.28
N LEU A 24 4.15 -8.49 10.38
CA LEU A 24 3.86 -7.98 11.72
C LEU A 24 4.54 -6.63 11.97
N SER A 25 5.79 -6.47 11.55
CA SER A 25 6.51 -5.19 11.69
C SER A 25 5.89 -4.09 10.84
N THR A 26 5.50 -4.40 9.59
CA THR A 26 4.81 -3.44 8.73
C THR A 26 3.48 -3.02 9.33
N ARG A 27 2.72 -3.97 9.88
CA ARG A 27 1.42 -3.65 10.49
C ARG A 27 1.58 -2.73 11.69
N ALA A 28 2.47 -3.05 12.63
CA ALA A 28 2.73 -2.22 13.81
C ALA A 28 3.22 -0.82 13.43
N LEU A 29 4.09 -0.72 12.41
CA LEU A 29 4.58 0.57 11.94
C LEU A 29 3.49 1.39 11.24
N LEU A 30 2.66 0.76 10.41
CA LEU A 30 1.51 1.41 9.77
C LEU A 30 0.49 1.89 10.78
N ASP A 31 0.18 1.09 11.80
CA ASP A 31 -0.70 1.49 12.91
C ASP A 31 -0.20 2.79 13.54
N ALA A 32 1.09 2.84 13.91
CA ALA A 32 1.70 4.02 14.50
C ALA A 32 1.71 5.23 13.54
N LEU A 33 2.11 5.03 12.28
CA LEU A 33 2.19 6.10 11.30
C LEU A 33 0.82 6.72 11.00
N ILE A 34 -0.21 5.89 10.80
CA ILE A 34 -1.57 6.36 10.50
C ILE A 34 -2.18 7.06 11.73
N GLN A 35 -1.86 6.61 12.94
CA GLN A 35 -2.34 7.22 14.16
C GLN A 35 -1.70 8.59 14.43
N GLU A 36 -0.40 8.73 14.21
CA GLU A 36 0.38 9.93 14.57
C GLU A 36 0.46 10.98 13.45
N ALA A 37 0.19 10.61 12.20
CA ALA A 37 0.26 11.54 11.08
C ALA A 37 -0.79 12.66 11.16
N ASP A 38 -0.36 13.89 10.89
CA ASP A 38 -1.28 15.00 10.66
C ASP A 38 -1.96 14.83 9.30
N GLU A 39 -3.26 14.52 9.34
CA GLU A 39 -4.14 14.27 8.19
C GLU A 39 -4.18 15.43 7.19
N ARG A 40 -3.78 16.65 7.59
CA ARG A 40 -3.70 17.83 6.71
C ARG A 40 -2.42 17.88 5.87
N THR A 41 -1.41 17.09 6.23
CA THR A 41 -0.06 17.17 5.65
C THR A 41 0.43 15.85 5.06
N ILE A 42 -0.09 14.72 5.53
CA ILE A 42 0.28 13.39 5.08
C ILE A 42 -0.97 12.57 4.79
N SER A 43 -1.01 11.98 3.61
CA SER A 43 -2.00 11.01 3.18
C SER A 43 -1.33 9.69 2.80
N PHE A 44 -2.03 8.58 3.01
CA PHE A 44 -1.56 7.23 2.75
C PHE A 44 -2.43 6.57 1.70
N ARG A 45 -1.78 5.97 0.70
CA ARG A 45 -2.44 5.21 -0.35
C ARG A 45 -1.98 3.75 -0.26
N LEU A 46 -2.83 2.90 0.30
CA LEU A 46 -2.52 1.51 0.59
C LEU A 46 -2.83 0.64 -0.63
N PHE A 47 -1.78 0.13 -1.28
CA PHE A 47 -1.89 -0.77 -2.42
C PHE A 47 -2.23 -2.19 -1.94
N ALA A 48 -3.50 -2.53 -2.07
CA ALA A 48 -4.05 -3.80 -1.63
C ALA A 48 -4.54 -4.59 -2.84
N ASN A 49 -3.63 -4.96 -3.76
CA ASN A 49 -3.99 -5.83 -4.88
C ASN A 49 -3.98 -7.30 -4.44
N ALA A 50 -5.15 -7.89 -4.32
CA ALA A 50 -5.29 -9.31 -4.04
C ALA A 50 -6.30 -9.97 -4.98
N ALA A 51 -5.78 -10.78 -5.90
CA ALA A 51 -6.57 -11.76 -6.63
C ALA A 51 -6.71 -13.02 -5.76
N GLY A 52 -7.72 -13.08 -4.87
CA GLY A 52 -7.99 -14.27 -4.05
C GLY A 52 -8.62 -13.98 -2.67
N VAL A 53 -8.71 -15.03 -1.83
CA VAL A 53 -9.13 -14.91 -0.42
C VAL A 53 -8.10 -14.05 0.33
N SER A 54 -8.57 -12.95 0.89
CA SER A 54 -7.73 -11.91 1.46
C SER A 54 -8.29 -11.51 2.82
N GLU A 55 -7.43 -11.46 3.83
CA GLU A 55 -7.82 -10.85 5.11
C GLU A 55 -8.07 -9.35 4.90
N PRO A 56 -9.14 -8.78 5.48
CA PRO A 56 -9.36 -7.36 5.41
C PRO A 56 -8.27 -6.61 6.19
N LEU A 57 -7.76 -5.53 5.60
CA LEU A 57 -7.00 -4.53 6.34
C LEU A 57 -7.81 -4.02 7.55
N PRO A 58 -7.14 -3.57 8.63
CA PRO A 58 -7.80 -3.05 9.83
C PRO A 58 -8.85 -1.99 9.50
N GLU A 59 -10.05 -2.16 10.05
CA GLU A 59 -11.16 -1.23 9.81
C GLU A 59 -10.84 0.19 10.30
N ALA A 60 -10.07 0.31 11.39
CA ALA A 60 -9.60 1.58 11.92
C ALA A 60 -8.80 2.41 10.90
N TRP A 61 -8.08 1.75 9.98
CA TRP A 61 -7.36 2.46 8.92
C TRP A 61 -8.30 3.02 7.87
N ARG A 62 -9.36 2.29 7.50
CA ARG A 62 -10.31 2.71 6.46
C ARG A 62 -11.20 3.87 6.86
N GLN A 63 -11.35 4.09 8.17
CA GLN A 63 -12.15 5.18 8.73
C GLN A 63 -11.39 6.50 8.81
N LYS A 64 -10.08 6.49 8.55
CA LYS A 64 -9.22 7.69 8.56
C LYS A 64 -9.38 8.47 7.26
N GLN A 65 -9.52 9.80 7.36
CA GLN A 65 -9.74 10.64 6.18
C GLN A 65 -8.50 10.75 5.30
N ASN A 66 -7.31 10.54 5.87
CA ASN A 66 -6.04 10.57 5.16
C ASN A 66 -5.58 9.18 4.70
N VAL A 67 -6.44 8.16 4.70
CA VAL A 67 -6.12 6.81 4.23
C VAL A 67 -7.04 6.40 3.10
N GLU A 68 -6.46 6.06 1.95
CA GLU A 68 -7.15 5.51 0.81
C GLU A 68 -6.65 4.08 0.55
N VAL A 69 -7.56 3.11 0.40
CA VAL A 69 -7.20 1.74 0.01
C VAL A 69 -7.44 1.56 -1.48
N VAL A 70 -6.37 1.33 -2.23
CA VAL A 70 -6.41 1.13 -3.68
C VAL A 70 -6.27 -0.36 -3.98
N ASN A 71 -7.35 -0.95 -4.47
CA ASN A 71 -7.40 -2.37 -4.86
C ASN A 71 -7.77 -2.51 -6.34
N PRO A 72 -6.81 -2.29 -7.26
CA PRO A 72 -7.05 -2.50 -8.67
C PRO A 72 -7.10 -4.02 -8.91
N ARG A 73 -8.14 -4.50 -9.60
CA ARG A 73 -8.33 -5.92 -9.96
C ARG A 73 -7.36 -6.40 -11.05
N VAL A 74 -6.09 -6.00 -10.98
CA VAL A 74 -5.05 -6.38 -11.95
C VAL A 74 -4.38 -7.64 -11.44
N PRO A 75 -4.46 -8.79 -12.15
CA PRO A 75 -3.76 -10.00 -11.75
C PRO A 75 -2.26 -9.76 -11.53
N ASN A 76 -1.72 -10.14 -10.36
CA ASN A 76 -0.30 -9.95 -10.01
C ASN A 76 0.67 -10.49 -11.08
N ARG A 77 0.29 -11.55 -11.81
CA ARG A 77 1.09 -12.10 -12.92
C ARG A 77 1.27 -11.13 -14.09
N LEU A 78 0.26 -10.31 -14.40
CA LEU A 78 0.37 -9.28 -15.45
C LEU A 78 1.21 -8.09 -14.97
N LEU A 79 1.10 -7.75 -13.69
CA LEU A 79 1.89 -6.69 -13.07
C LEU A 79 3.38 -7.06 -13.05
N ASN A 80 3.72 -8.27 -12.63
CA ASN A 80 5.09 -8.78 -12.62
C ASN A 80 5.63 -9.02 -14.04
N ALA A 81 4.80 -9.55 -14.96
CA ALA A 81 5.20 -9.73 -16.36
C ALA A 81 5.46 -8.40 -17.08
N GLY A 82 4.69 -7.35 -16.78
CA GLY A 82 4.98 -6.01 -17.27
C GLY A 82 6.32 -5.50 -16.77
N VAL A 83 6.56 -5.57 -15.45
CA VAL A 83 7.82 -5.09 -14.85
C VAL A 83 9.01 -5.83 -15.47
N PHE A 84 8.89 -7.14 -15.65
CA PHE A 84 9.92 -7.99 -16.24
C PHE A 84 10.12 -7.75 -17.76
N ALA A 85 9.04 -7.59 -18.53
CA ALA A 85 9.11 -7.51 -20.00
C ALA A 85 9.30 -6.09 -20.56
N LEU A 86 8.86 -5.06 -19.85
CA LEU A 86 8.81 -3.68 -20.33
C LEU A 86 9.47 -2.67 -19.37
N GLY A 87 9.99 -3.12 -18.22
CA GLY A 87 10.46 -2.22 -17.16
C GLY A 87 9.33 -1.34 -16.60
N ARG A 88 8.06 -1.77 -16.75
CA ARG A 88 6.85 -1.00 -16.46
C ARG A 88 5.72 -1.90 -15.97
N PRO A 89 4.85 -1.48 -15.05
CA PRO A 89 4.58 -0.09 -14.70
C PRO A 89 5.53 0.46 -13.64
N TYR A 90 5.74 1.78 -13.67
CA TYR A 90 6.29 2.49 -12.51
C TYR A 90 5.18 2.51 -11.44
N LEU A 91 5.50 2.02 -10.23
CA LEU A 91 4.53 1.84 -9.13
C LEU A 91 3.84 3.16 -8.73
N ASP A 92 4.51 4.29 -8.93
CA ASP A 92 3.98 5.64 -8.77
C ASP A 92 2.76 5.92 -9.68
N THR A 93 2.79 5.46 -10.94
CA THR A 93 1.71 5.65 -11.91
C THR A 93 0.49 4.77 -11.57
N LEU A 94 0.74 3.56 -11.07
CA LEU A 94 -0.31 2.68 -10.55
C LEU A 94 -0.97 3.21 -9.27
N LEU A 95 -0.21 3.97 -8.49
CA LEU A 95 -0.67 4.63 -7.29
C LEU A 95 -1.07 6.08 -7.55
N ASP A 96 -1.34 6.46 -8.80
CA ASP A 96 -1.87 7.78 -9.16
C ASP A 96 -0.99 8.94 -8.64
N GLY A 97 0.33 8.85 -8.88
CA GLY A 97 1.28 9.95 -8.73
C GLY A 97 1.71 10.27 -7.29
N VAL A 98 1.82 9.27 -6.42
CA VAL A 98 2.31 9.47 -5.03
C VAL A 98 3.71 10.09 -4.98
N ASP A 99 3.98 10.87 -3.93
CA ASP A 99 5.29 11.53 -3.73
C ASP A 99 6.39 10.55 -3.31
N VAL A 100 6.03 9.51 -2.56
CA VAL A 100 6.94 8.49 -2.04
C VAL A 100 6.28 7.12 -2.13
N VAL A 101 7.03 6.12 -2.58
CA VAL A 101 6.62 4.71 -2.53
C VAL A 101 7.42 3.97 -1.48
N TRP A 102 6.72 3.27 -0.58
CA TRP A 102 7.31 2.33 0.37
C TRP A 102 6.80 0.92 0.08
N SER A 103 7.73 0.00 -0.23
CA SER A 103 7.45 -1.42 -0.39
C SER A 103 8.17 -2.19 0.73
N PRO A 104 7.49 -2.49 1.85
CA PRO A 104 8.11 -3.14 3.01
C PRO A 104 8.55 -4.57 2.73
N ASN A 105 7.83 -5.24 1.83
CA ASN A 105 8.17 -6.54 1.31
C ASN A 105 8.48 -6.40 -0.17
N VAL A 106 9.76 -6.19 -0.50
CA VAL A 106 10.20 -6.00 -1.87
C VAL A 106 9.85 -7.27 -2.66
N LEU A 107 8.90 -7.11 -3.59
CA LEU A 107 8.54 -8.17 -4.51
C LEU A 107 9.64 -8.35 -5.55
N PHE A 108 10.16 -9.57 -5.61
CA PHE A 108 10.78 -10.16 -6.79
C PHE A 108 9.92 -11.36 -7.20
#